data_AF-A0A6A6ASF2-F1
#
_entry.id   AF-A0A6A6ASF2-F1
#
_cell.length_a   1.000
_cell.length_b   1.000
_cell.length_c   1.000
_cell.angle_alpha   90.00
_cell.angle_beta   90.00
_cell.angle_gamma   90.00
#
_symmetry.space_group_name_H-M   'P 1'
#
loop_
_entity.id
_entity.type
_entity.pdbx_description
1 polymer ?
#
loop_
_entity_poly.entity_id
_entity_poly.type
_entity_poly.pdbx_seq_one_letter_code
_entity_poly.pdbx_strand_id
1 'polypeptide(L)'
;MFIDTSLNSMAKILANLYQSFYEAAARCLEYVRALAKVRTACSSLLIKTVDNIIALAFVMLQRRSRSRSIQSGGQPLQSAVSRRHVMWLACRAFQTVFQRRQTKHCVLLKWLGGELRKARFSSEMERGVLESACAWGR
;
A
#
# COMPACT_ATOMS: atom_id res chain seq x y z
N MET A 1 14.46 -2.83 1.38
CA MET A 1 14.67 -3.56 2.65
C MET A 1 14.01 -2.71 3.75
N PHE A 2 12.72 -2.93 4.04
CA PHE A 2 11.84 -1.79 4.43
C PHE A 2 10.87 -2.01 5.61
N ILE A 3 11.01 -3.07 6.41
CA ILE A 3 10.08 -3.33 7.52
C ILE A 3 10.82 -3.66 8.81
N ASP A 4 12.02 -3.14 9.08
CA ASP A 4 12.62 -3.34 10.41
C ASP A 4 11.84 -2.58 11.49
N THR A 5 10.99 -3.33 12.18
CA THR A 5 10.07 -2.87 13.23
C THR A 5 10.71 -2.93 14.63
N SER A 6 12.03 -3.12 14.73
CA SER A 6 12.76 -3.17 16.01
C SER A 6 13.03 -1.78 16.58
N LEU A 7 12.99 -0.71 15.77
CA LEU A 7 13.35 0.66 16.18
C LEU A 7 12.40 1.77 15.68
N ASN A 8 11.27 1.40 15.06
CA ASN A 8 10.42 2.35 14.33
C ASN A 8 9.02 2.46 14.93
N SER A 9 8.61 3.70 15.27
CA SER A 9 7.26 4.03 15.69
C SER A 9 6.23 3.64 14.63
N MET A 10 4.96 3.49 15.01
CA MET A 10 3.85 3.18 14.10
C MET A 10 3.82 4.10 12.87
N ALA A 11 4.07 5.40 13.07
CA ALA A 11 4.15 6.39 11.99
C ALA A 11 5.24 6.05 10.96
N LYS A 12 6.45 5.65 11.42
CA LYS A 12 7.54 5.25 10.53
C LYS A 12 7.22 3.95 9.78
N ILE A 13 6.54 2.99 10.40
CA ILE A 13 6.11 1.75 9.73
C ILE A 13 5.14 2.09 8.59
N LEU A 14 4.16 2.95 8.83
CA LEU A 14 3.19 3.37 7.80
C LEU A 14 3.88 4.16 6.67
N ALA A 15 4.82 5.05 7.00
CA ALA A 15 5.59 5.80 6.00
C ALA A 15 6.45 4.86 5.12
N ASN A 16 7.16 3.93 5.74
CA ASN A 16 7.96 2.92 5.03
C ASN A 16 7.09 2.02 4.13
N LEU A 17 5.90 1.65 4.61
CA LEU A 17 4.95 0.86 3.85
C LEU A 17 4.41 1.65 2.64
N TYR A 18 4.04 2.92 2.84
CA TYR A 18 3.66 3.83 1.76
C TYR A 18 4.77 3.95 0.71
N GLN A 19 6.00 4.19 1.14
CA GLN A 19 7.15 4.33 0.24
C GLN A 19 7.38 3.05 -0.59
N SER A 20 7.29 1.89 0.06
CA SER A 20 7.41 0.59 -0.61
C SER A 20 6.33 0.40 -1.68
N PHE A 21 5.07 0.80 -1.38
CA PHE A 21 3.99 0.76 -2.37
C PHE A 21 4.18 1.78 -3.48
N TYR A 22 4.71 2.97 -3.18
CA TYR A 22 5.00 3.99 -4.18
C TYR A 22 6.06 3.51 -5.16
N GLU A 23 7.15 2.93 -4.67
CA GLU A 23 8.18 2.31 -5.52
C GLU A 23 7.61 1.16 -6.35
N ALA A 24 6.78 0.29 -5.75
CA ALA A 24 6.12 -0.79 -6.47
C ALA A 24 5.21 -0.26 -7.59
N ALA A 25 4.47 0.82 -7.32
CA ALA A 25 3.63 1.48 -8.31
C ALA A 25 4.46 2.12 -9.43
N ALA A 26 5.59 2.77 -9.11
CA ALA A 26 6.50 3.34 -10.09
C ALA A 26 7.09 2.27 -11.01
N ARG A 27 7.58 1.16 -10.45
CA ARG A 27 8.06 0.00 -11.23
C ARG A 27 6.94 -0.57 -12.10
N CYS A 28 5.74 -0.75 -11.55
CA CYS A 28 4.58 -1.24 -12.27
C CYS A 28 4.22 -0.36 -13.48
N LEU A 29 4.29 0.97 -13.33
CA LEU A 29 4.05 1.91 -14.43
C LEU A 29 5.08 1.74 -15.56
N GLU A 30 6.37 1.60 -15.23
CA GLU A 30 7.40 1.36 -16.25
C GLU A 30 7.23 0.00 -16.95
N TYR A 31 6.86 -1.05 -16.20
CA TYR A 31 6.52 -2.34 -16.80
C TYR A 31 5.33 -2.22 -17.77
N VAL A 32 4.26 -1.53 -17.37
CA VAL A 32 3.10 -1.31 -18.25
C VAL A 32 3.50 -0.58 -19.52
N ARG A 33 4.39 0.42 -19.45
CA ARG A 33 4.90 1.13 -20.62
C ARG A 33 5.72 0.23 -21.53
N ALA A 34 6.61 -0.58 -20.96
CA ALA A 34 7.41 -1.52 -21.73
C ALA A 34 6.52 -2.57 -22.41
N LEU A 35 5.55 -3.14 -21.69
CA LEU A 35 4.59 -4.10 -22.23
C LEU A 35 3.70 -3.49 -23.30
N ALA A 36 3.27 -2.24 -23.16
CA ALA A 36 2.42 -1.56 -24.14
C ALA A 36 3.04 -1.45 -25.55
N LYS A 37 4.37 -1.59 -25.67
CA LYS A 37 5.05 -1.66 -26.97
C LYS A 37 4.77 -2.97 -27.72
N VAL A 38 4.40 -4.03 -27.01
CA VAL A 38 4.16 -5.38 -27.55
C VAL A 38 2.68 -5.76 -27.45
N ARG A 39 2.01 -5.41 -26.35
CA ARG A 39 0.60 -5.67 -26.10
C ARG A 39 0.03 -4.66 -25.10
N THR A 40 -1.13 -4.09 -25.41
CA THR A 40 -1.84 -3.19 -24.48
C THR A 40 -2.13 -3.90 -23.16
N ALA A 41 -1.63 -3.34 -22.05
CA ALA A 41 -1.88 -3.90 -20.72
C ALA A 41 -3.37 -3.79 -20.36
N CYS A 42 -4.00 -4.92 -20.04
CA CYS A 42 -5.40 -4.95 -19.66
C CYS A 42 -5.59 -4.34 -18.26
N SER A 43 -6.54 -3.41 -18.11
CA SER A 43 -6.80 -2.73 -16.83
C SER A 43 -7.21 -3.70 -15.71
N SER A 44 -7.85 -4.82 -16.05
CA SER A 44 -8.20 -5.87 -15.08
C SER A 44 -6.97 -6.58 -14.50
N LEU A 45 -5.93 -6.78 -15.31
CA LEU A 45 -4.67 -7.34 -14.85
C LEU A 45 -4.01 -6.40 -13.83
N LEU A 46 -3.99 -5.10 -14.11
CA LEU A 46 -3.42 -4.11 -13.19
C LEU A 46 -4.17 -4.05 -11.87
N ILE A 47 -5.50 -4.04 -11.90
CA ILE A 47 -6.32 -4.10 -10.67
C ILE A 47 -5.99 -5.34 -9.86
N LYS A 48 -5.92 -6.51 -10.51
CA LYS A 48 -5.57 -7.78 -9.85
C LYS A 48 -4.14 -7.77 -9.29
N THR A 49 -3.19 -7.15 -10.00
CA THR A 49 -1.82 -6.96 -9.49
C THR A 49 -1.81 -6.12 -8.23
N VAL A 50 -2.54 -5.00 -8.19
CA VAL A 50 -2.63 -4.14 -7.01
C VAL A 50 -3.26 -4.90 -5.83
N ASP A 51 -4.35 -5.62 -6.05
CA ASP A 51 -5.01 -6.41 -5.01
C ASP A 51 -4.09 -7.51 -4.43
N ASN A 52 -3.36 -8.21 -5.30
CA ASN A 52 -2.36 -9.21 -4.89
C ASN A 52 -1.21 -8.60 -4.08
N ILE A 53 -0.73 -7.41 -4.46
CA ILE A 53 0.31 -6.69 -3.72
C ILE A 53 -0.18 -6.32 -2.32
N ILE A 54 -1.43 -5.85 -2.19
CA ILE A 54 -2.06 -5.53 -0.90
C ILE A 54 -2.17 -6.78 -0.03
N ALA A 55 -2.66 -7.88 -0.60
CA ALA A 55 -2.81 -9.15 0.10
C ALA A 55 -1.46 -9.69 0.59
N LEU A 56 -0.43 -9.68 -0.27
CA LEU A 56 0.91 -10.12 0.07
C LEU A 56 1.51 -9.27 1.19
N ALA A 57 1.42 -7.94 1.09
CA ALA A 57 1.93 -7.03 2.11
C ALA A 57 1.26 -7.27 3.47
N PHE A 58 -0.05 -7.52 3.48
CA PHE A 58 -0.77 -7.84 4.71
C PHE A 58 -0.30 -9.16 5.34
N VAL A 59 -0.13 -10.22 4.54
CA VAL A 59 0.38 -11.52 5.01
C VAL A 59 1.80 -11.37 5.56
N MET A 60 2.66 -10.62 4.87
CA MET A 60 4.04 -10.37 5.34
C MET A 60 4.04 -9.65 6.69
N LEU A 61 3.17 -8.66 6.87
CA LEU A 61 3.04 -7.93 8.13
C LEU A 61 2.52 -8.81 9.26
N GLN A 62 1.54 -9.67 8.97
CA GLN A 62 0.99 -10.62 9.96
C GLN A 62 2.03 -11.68 10.37
N ARG A 63 2.77 -12.25 9.41
CA ARG A 63 3.87 -13.19 9.69
C ARG A 63 4.91 -12.56 10.62
N ARG A 64 5.23 -11.28 10.39
CA ARG A 64 6.20 -10.55 11.20
C ARG A 64 5.67 -10.23 12.61
N SER A 65 4.39 -9.92 12.76
CA SER A 65 3.76 -9.75 14.08
C SER A 65 3.81 -11.06 14.89
N ARG A 66 3.45 -12.20 14.26
CA ARG A 66 3.51 -13.51 14.91
C ARG A 66 4.92 -13.92 15.33
N SER A 67 5.90 -13.75 14.44
CA SER A 67 7.31 -14.07 14.75
C SER A 67 7.83 -13.27 15.95
N ARG A 68 7.37 -12.02 16.14
CA ARG A 68 7.73 -11.20 17.32
C ARG A 68 7.00 -11.60 18.58
N SER A 69 5.72 -11.96 18.49
CA SER A 69 4.98 -12.49 19.65
C SER A 69 5.68 -13.72 20.25
N ILE A 70 6.31 -14.54 19.40
CA ILE A 70 7.10 -15.71 19.83
C ILE A 70 8.42 -15.26 20.51
N GLN A 71 9.09 -14.23 19.99
CA GLN A 71 10.35 -13.71 20.55
C GLN A 71 10.16 -12.91 21.85
N SER A 72 9.01 -12.26 22.04
CA SER A 72 8.69 -11.42 23.21
C SER A 72 7.93 -12.16 24.31
N GLY A 73 8.05 -13.49 24.40
CA GLY A 73 7.45 -14.26 25.50
C GLY A 73 5.92 -14.36 25.46
N GLY A 74 5.31 -14.34 24.27
CA GLY A 74 3.87 -14.58 24.11
C GLY A 74 2.97 -13.35 24.26
N GLN A 75 3.51 -12.16 24.53
CA GLN A 75 2.74 -10.93 24.44
C GLN A 75 2.50 -10.58 22.96
N PRO A 76 1.25 -10.59 22.46
CA PRO A 76 0.97 -10.16 21.12
C PRO A 76 1.24 -8.66 21.05
N LEU A 77 2.38 -8.25 20.47
CA LEU A 77 2.57 -6.87 20.06
C LEU A 77 1.52 -6.58 18.99
N GLN A 78 0.38 -6.08 19.46
CA GLN A 78 -0.84 -5.82 18.72
C GLN A 78 -0.43 -5.09 17.44
N SER A 79 -0.50 -5.76 16.29
CA SER A 79 -0.17 -5.11 15.03
C SER A 79 -1.27 -4.11 14.74
N ALA A 80 -1.11 -2.88 15.24
CA ALA A 80 -2.04 -1.75 15.08
C ALA A 80 -2.31 -1.41 13.59
N VAL A 81 -1.55 -2.00 12.67
CA VAL A 81 -1.76 -1.89 11.23
C VAL A 81 -2.79 -2.92 10.79
N SER A 82 -4.04 -2.48 10.59
CA SER A 82 -5.11 -3.30 10.03
C SER A 82 -4.95 -3.51 8.52
N ARG A 83 -5.64 -4.50 7.94
CA ARG A 83 -5.73 -4.68 6.48
C ARG A 83 -6.22 -3.43 5.78
N ARG A 84 -7.10 -2.65 6.42
CA ARG A 84 -7.61 -1.38 5.90
C ARG A 84 -6.50 -0.32 5.77
N HIS A 85 -5.61 -0.22 6.76
CA HIS A 85 -4.45 0.68 6.69
C HIS A 85 -3.55 0.31 5.51
N VAL A 86 -3.24 -0.98 5.34
CA VAL A 86 -2.43 -1.48 4.22
C VAL A 86 -3.09 -1.16 2.87
N MET A 87 -4.38 -1.48 2.73
CA MET A 87 -5.16 -1.24 1.53
C MET A 87 -5.19 0.24 1.16
N TRP A 88 -5.49 1.11 2.13
CA TRP A 88 -5.57 2.55 1.88
C TRP A 88 -4.22 3.14 1.46
N LEU A 89 -3.12 2.78 2.14
CA LEU A 89 -1.79 3.26 1.78
C LEU A 89 -1.38 2.80 0.37
N ALA A 90 -1.64 1.54 0.03
CA ALA A 90 -1.38 1.03 -1.31
C ALA A 90 -2.22 1.77 -2.36
N CYS A 91 -3.53 1.88 -2.15
CA CYS A 91 -4.41 2.57 -3.10
C CYS A 91 -3.99 4.03 -3.28
N ARG A 92 -3.59 4.72 -2.21
CA ARG A 92 -3.10 6.10 -2.25
C ARG A 92 -1.79 6.21 -3.01
N ALA A 93 -0.83 5.33 -2.75
CA ALA A 93 0.47 5.32 -3.45
C ALA A 93 0.31 5.06 -4.96
N PHE A 94 -0.48 4.05 -5.32
CA PHE A 94 -0.79 3.73 -6.71
C PHE A 94 -1.56 4.86 -7.40
N GLN A 95 -2.50 5.50 -6.70
CA GLN A 95 -3.20 6.68 -7.23
C GLN A 95 -2.20 7.80 -7.53
N THR A 96 -1.30 8.15 -6.60
CA THR A 96 -0.30 9.22 -6.78
C THR A 96 0.58 9.00 -8.01
N VAL A 97 1.02 7.76 -8.26
CA VAL A 97 1.87 7.44 -9.41
C VAL A 97 1.08 7.45 -10.72
N PHE A 98 -0.07 6.77 -10.77
CA PHE A 98 -0.83 6.59 -12.00
C PHE A 98 -1.63 7.84 -12.41
N GLN A 99 -1.97 8.73 -11.46
CA GLN A 99 -2.71 9.97 -11.74
C GLN A 99 -1.91 10.94 -12.62
N ARG A 100 -0.57 10.90 -12.58
CA ARG A 100 0.30 11.70 -13.48
C ARG A 100 0.11 11.36 -14.97
N ARG A 101 -0.58 10.26 -15.28
CA ARG A 101 -0.88 9.76 -16.64
C ARG A 101 -2.32 9.26 -16.74
N GLN A 102 -3.25 9.99 -16.10
CA GLN A 102 -4.66 9.60 -15.91
C GLN A 102 -5.35 9.09 -17.18
N THR A 103 -5.13 9.73 -18.34
CA THR A 103 -5.85 9.43 -19.59
C THR A 103 -5.70 7.98 -20.08
N LYS A 104 -4.60 7.29 -19.74
CA LYS A 104 -4.36 5.88 -20.12
C LYS A 104 -4.79 4.86 -19.07
N HIS A 105 -5.13 5.31 -17.85
CA HIS A 105 -5.37 4.43 -16.70
C HIS A 105 -6.67 4.75 -15.95
N CYS A 106 -7.65 5.34 -16.65
CA CYS A 106 -8.93 5.78 -16.08
C CYS A 106 -9.66 4.68 -15.31
N VAL A 107 -9.65 3.43 -15.80
CA VAL A 107 -10.34 2.30 -15.14
C VAL A 107 -9.69 1.97 -13.80
N LEU A 108 -8.36 1.88 -13.77
CA LEU A 108 -7.60 1.65 -12.54
C LEU A 108 -7.83 2.78 -11.54
N LEU A 109 -7.77 4.04 -11.98
CA LEU A 109 -7.96 5.20 -11.10
C LEU A 109 -9.39 5.29 -10.54
N LYS A 110 -10.40 4.93 -11.33
CA LYS A 110 -11.79 4.81 -10.85
C LYS A 110 -11.93 3.73 -9.77
N TRP A 111 -11.30 2.57 -9.98
CA TRP A 111 -11.29 1.49 -8.99
C TRP A 111 -10.58 1.90 -7.71
N LEU A 112 -9.37 2.47 -7.81
CA LEU A 112 -8.60 2.96 -6.66
C LEU A 112 -9.38 4.01 -5.86
N GLY A 113 -10.03 4.96 -6.54
CA GLY A 113 -10.89 5.95 -5.90
C GLY A 113 -12.12 5.33 -5.22
N GLY A 114 -12.66 4.24 -5.77
CA GLY A 114 -13.71 3.45 -5.15
C GLY A 114 -13.26 2.79 -3.85
N GLU A 115 -12.11 2.14 -3.86
CA GLU A 115 -11.55 1.48 -2.67
C GLU A 115 -11.18 2.49 -1.57
N LEU A 116 -10.62 3.65 -1.93
CA LEU A 116 -10.34 4.73 -0.98
C LEU A 116 -11.61 5.27 -0.32
N ARG A 117 -12.73 5.36 -1.05
CA ARG A 117 -14.03 5.79 -0.47
C ARG A 117 -14.66 4.73 0.43
N LYS A 118 -14.47 3.44 0.12
CA LYS A 118 -14.96 2.33 0.95
C LYS A 118 -14.18 2.21 2.26
N ALA A 119 -12.90 2.57 2.25
CA ALA A 119 -12.03 2.56 3.42
C ALA A 119 -12.32 3.71 4.40
N ARG A 120 -13.60 4.00 4.70
CA ARG A 120 -13.99 4.98 5.72
C ARG A 120 -13.39 4.55 7.06
N PHE A 121 -12.44 5.33 7.56
CA PHE A 121 -11.88 5.14 8.90
C PHE A 121 -12.89 5.65 9.92
N SER A 122 -13.03 4.93 11.03
CA SER A 122 -13.95 5.30 12.11
C SER A 122 -13.44 6.50 12.92
N SER A 123 -12.17 6.90 12.76
CA SER A 123 -11.56 8.01 13.49
C SER A 123 -10.77 8.93 12.56
N GLU A 124 -11.02 10.24 12.65
CA GLU A 124 -10.30 11.31 11.95
C GLU A 124 -8.79 11.28 12.28
N MET A 125 -8.42 10.86 13.50
CA MET A 125 -7.03 10.71 13.92
C MET A 125 -6.30 9.61 13.14
N GLU A 126 -6.94 8.45 12.91
CA GLU A 126 -6.34 7.37 12.11
C GLU A 126 -6.07 7.83 10.68
N ARG A 127 -7.01 8.60 10.11
CA ARG A 127 -6.86 9.19 8.79
C ARG A 127 -5.70 10.20 8.75
N GLY A 128 -5.61 11.08 9.75
CA GLY A 128 -4.52 12.07 9.85
C GLY A 128 -3.13 11.42 9.94
N VAL A 129 -3.00 10.31 10.66
CA VAL A 129 -1.74 9.55 10.74
C VAL A 129 -1.37 8.94 9.38
N LEU A 130 -2.34 8.39 8.64
CA LEU A 130 -2.09 7.83 7.30
C LEU A 130 -1.73 8.92 6.28
N GLU A 131 -2.41 10.06 6.32
CA GLU A 131 -2.11 11.20 5.45
C GLU A 131 -0.72 11.79 5.74
N SER A 132 -0.34 11.88 7.02
CA SER A 132 1.01 12.29 7.44
C SER A 132 2.07 11.31 6.95
N ALA A 133 1.82 10.00 7.02
CA ALA A 133 2.72 8.98 6.49
C ALA A 133 2.94 9.12 4.97
N CYS A 134 1.93 9.55 4.21
CA CYS A 134 2.08 9.84 2.79
C CYS A 134 2.91 11.10 2.51
N ALA A 135 2.93 12.08 3.43
CA ALA A 135 3.66 13.34 3.26
C ALA A 135 5.18 13.17 3.43
N TRP A 136 5.61 12.20 4.24
CA TRP A 136 7.03 11.94 4.55
C TRP A 136 7.79 11.22 3.42
N GLY A 137 7.09 10.70 2.41
CA GLY A 137 7.69 10.01 1.26
C GLY A 137 7.88 10.88 0.00
N ARG A 138 7.80 12.22 0.13
CA ARG A 138 8.03 13.17 -0.96
C ARG A 138 9.41 13.77 -0.92
#